data_AF-A0A933U3M4-F1
#
_entry.id   AF-A0A933U3M4-F1
#
_cell.length_a   1.000
_cell.length_b   1.000
_cell.length_c   1.000
_cell.angle_alpha   90.00
_cell.angle_beta   90.00
_cell.angle_gamma   90.00
#
_symmetry.space_group_name_H-M   'P 1'
#
loop_
_entity.id
_entity.type
_entity.pdbx_description
1 polymer ?
#
loop_
_entity_poly.entity_id
_entity_poly.type
_entity_poly.pdbx_seq_one_letter_code
_entity_poly.pdbx_strand_id
1 'polypeptide(L)'
;MDRVLMRSLARIAYAGVRYRGVPSIEAFVSARIKESISELLEEERERMLAGHDEESSCDPYATIARLLGIDIELGRLACLSFNLLPVPARSACYALIYQQRSIEECQRLEMGNPEELAMYVRSSLKAVSRRIGRSVVLTDSKLNLEAGE
;
A
#
# COMPACT_ATOMS: atom_id res chain seq x y z
N MET A 1 -12.48 4.57 0.39
CA MET A 1 -12.81 3.82 1.62
C MET A 1 -14.08 3.00 1.43
N ASP A 2 -15.09 3.56 0.76
CA ASP A 2 -16.41 2.95 0.60
C ASP A 2 -16.41 1.60 -0.13
N ARG A 3 -15.54 1.40 -1.13
CA ARG A 3 -15.45 0.10 -1.85
C ARG A 3 -15.09 -1.07 -0.95
N VAL A 4 -14.10 -0.91 -0.08
CA VAL A 4 -13.67 -1.96 0.87
C VAL A 4 -14.79 -2.25 1.85
N LEU A 5 -15.42 -1.20 2.40
CA LEU A 5 -16.53 -1.33 3.34
C LEU A 5 -17.70 -2.09 2.72
N MET A 6 -18.18 -1.63 1.56
CA MET A 6 -19.34 -2.22 0.89
C MET A 6 -19.08 -3.67 0.48
N ARG A 7 -17.89 -3.99 -0.04
CA ARG A 7 -17.54 -5.37 -0.41
C ARG A 7 -17.44 -6.28 0.82
N SER A 8 -16.82 -5.79 1.88
CA SER A 8 -16.73 -6.53 3.14
C SER A 8 -18.11 -6.79 3.74
N LEU A 9 -18.99 -5.79 3.76
CA LEU A 9 -20.37 -5.93 4.24
C LEU A 9 -21.17 -6.94 3.42
N ALA A 10 -21.12 -6.85 2.09
CA ALA A 10 -21.80 -7.80 1.21
C ALA A 10 -21.32 -9.24 1.46
N ARG A 11 -20.01 -9.43 1.61
CA ARG A 11 -19.40 -10.74 1.86
C ARG A 11 -19.75 -11.28 3.24
N ILE A 12 -19.76 -10.43 4.27
CA ILE A 12 -20.19 -10.79 5.62
C ILE A 12 -21.67 -11.13 5.65
N ALA A 13 -22.53 -10.35 5.01
CA ALA A 13 -23.97 -10.63 4.94
C ALA A 13 -24.25 -11.98 4.26
N TYR A 14 -23.57 -12.26 3.14
CA TYR A 14 -23.70 -13.53 2.43
C TYR A 14 -23.19 -14.73 3.24
N ALA A 15 -21.98 -14.64 3.79
CA ALA A 15 -21.37 -15.75 4.55
C ALA A 15 -21.97 -15.91 5.95
N GLY A 16 -22.47 -14.83 6.55
CA GLY A 16 -23.00 -14.78 7.91
C GLY A 16 -24.20 -15.69 8.12
N VAL A 17 -25.01 -15.93 7.08
CA VAL A 17 -26.15 -16.88 7.14
C VAL A 17 -25.69 -18.31 7.46
N ARG A 18 -24.45 -18.67 7.11
CA ARG A 18 -23.87 -20.00 7.34
C ARG A 18 -22.90 -20.06 8.52
N TYR A 19 -22.67 -18.93 9.20
CA TYR A 19 -21.72 -18.86 10.30
C TYR A 19 -22.28 -19.56 11.54
N ARG A 20 -21.47 -20.45 12.14
CA ARG A 20 -21.87 -21.31 13.28
C ARG A 20 -21.15 -20.99 14.58
N GLY A 21 -20.55 -19.80 14.70
CA GLY A 21 -19.78 -19.40 15.87
C GLY A 21 -18.32 -19.89 15.91
N VAL A 22 -17.87 -20.58 14.87
CA VAL A 22 -16.47 -21.00 14.69
C VAL A 22 -16.00 -20.58 13.29
N PRO A 23 -14.88 -19.83 13.13
CA PRO A 23 -14.00 -19.27 14.17
C PRO A 23 -14.68 -18.18 15.01
N SER A 24 -13.99 -17.47 15.92
CA SER A 24 -14.59 -16.33 16.64
C SER A 24 -15.15 -15.27 15.67
N ILE A 25 -16.13 -14.47 16.11
CA ILE A 25 -16.76 -13.48 15.22
C ILE A 25 -15.75 -12.46 14.69
N GLU A 26 -14.79 -12.06 15.52
CA GLU A 26 -13.71 -11.16 15.14
C GLU A 26 -12.82 -11.79 14.06
N ALA A 27 -12.42 -13.05 14.23
CA ALA A 27 -11.61 -13.76 13.25
C ALA A 27 -12.37 -13.97 11.93
N PHE A 28 -13.67 -14.31 12.01
CA PHE A 28 -14.54 -14.43 10.85
C PHE A 28 -14.64 -13.11 10.07
N VAL A 29 -14.96 -12.01 10.74
CA VAL A 29 -15.07 -10.69 10.13
C VAL A 29 -13.73 -10.23 9.56
N SER A 30 -12.64 -10.38 10.32
CA SER A 30 -11.28 -10.04 9.89
C SER A 30 -10.87 -10.79 8.62
N ALA A 31 -11.18 -12.08 8.53
CA ALA A 31 -10.91 -12.88 7.34
C ALA A 31 -11.68 -12.35 6.11
N ARG A 32 -12.97 -12.01 6.25
CA ARG A 32 -13.78 -11.48 5.16
C ARG A 32 -13.33 -10.10 4.68
N ILE A 33 -12.89 -9.24 5.61
CA ILE A 33 -12.30 -7.94 5.28
C ILE A 33 -10.99 -8.13 4.53
N LYS A 34 -10.10 -9.01 5.01
CA LYS A 34 -8.81 -9.31 4.36
C LYS A 34 -9.01 -9.83 2.93
N GLU A 35 -9.94 -10.77 2.73
CA GLU A 35 -10.30 -11.25 1.39
C GLU A 35 -10.77 -10.11 0.49
N SER A 36 -11.66 -9.25 0.98
CA SER A 36 -12.19 -8.13 0.20
C SER A 36 -11.11 -7.14 -0.20
N ILE A 37 -10.15 -6.87 0.68
CA ILE A 37 -8.99 -6.01 0.39
C ILE A 37 -8.10 -6.66 -0.66
N SER A 38 -7.76 -7.94 -0.50
CA SER A 38 -6.90 -8.65 -1.46
C SER A 38 -7.51 -8.69 -2.86
N GLU A 39 -8.80 -9.00 -2.97
CA GLU A 39 -9.51 -9.00 -4.26
C GLU A 39 -9.54 -7.60 -4.89
N LEU A 40 -9.80 -6.55 -4.10
CA LEU A 40 -9.79 -5.18 -4.60
C LEU A 40 -8.42 -4.74 -5.10
N LEU A 41 -7.34 -5.15 -4.43
CA LEU A 41 -5.97 -4.87 -4.87
C LEU A 41 -5.63 -5.64 -6.15
N GLU A 42 -6.11 -6.88 -6.29
CA GLU A 42 -5.93 -7.66 -7.50
C GLU A 42 -6.72 -7.08 -8.69
N GLU A 43 -7.98 -6.68 -8.47
CA GLU A 43 -8.79 -5.97 -9.47
C GLU A 43 -8.14 -4.64 -9.91
N GLU A 44 -7.48 -3.92 -8.99
CA GLU A 44 -6.72 -2.71 -9.34
C GLU A 44 -5.50 -3.08 -10.20
N ARG A 45 -4.77 -4.14 -9.83
CA ARG A 45 -3.62 -4.62 -10.61
C ARG A 45 -4.02 -5.01 -12.03
N GLU A 46 -5.10 -5.75 -12.20
CA GLU A 46 -5.62 -6.16 -13.49
C GLU A 46 -6.07 -4.96 -14.34
N ARG A 47 -6.77 -3.99 -13.75
CA ARG A 47 -7.18 -2.75 -14.44
C ARG A 47 -5.98 -1.95 -14.93
N MET A 48 -4.95 -1.80 -14.12
CA MET A 48 -3.72 -1.10 -14.52
C MET A 48 -2.97 -1.85 -15.63
N LEU A 49 -2.91 -3.18 -15.59
CA LEU A 49 -2.30 -3.97 -16.67
C LEU A 49 -3.08 -3.89 -17.99
N ALA A 50 -4.40 -3.74 -17.92
CA ALA A 50 -5.26 -3.55 -19.08
C ALA A 50 -5.21 -2.12 -19.65
N GLY A 51 -4.52 -1.19 -19.00
CA GLY A 51 -4.50 0.23 -19.39
C GLY A 51 -5.86 0.91 -19.19
N HIS A 52 -6.71 0.37 -18.32
CA HIS A 52 -7.97 0.99 -17.93
C HIS A 52 -7.71 1.98 -16.79
N ASP A 53 -7.10 3.11 -17.13
CA ASP A 53 -7.02 4.26 -16.23
C ASP A 53 -8.35 5.02 -16.33
N GLU A 54 -9.32 4.61 -15.53
CA GLU A 54 -10.36 5.56 -15.15
C GLU A 54 -9.66 6.64 -14.33
N GLU A 55 -9.57 7.82 -14.94
CA GLU A 55 -9.13 9.06 -14.32
C GLU A 55 -10.00 9.27 -13.08
N SER A 56 -9.52 8.78 -11.93
CA SER A 56 -10.22 8.95 -10.67
C SER A 56 -10.09 10.42 -10.30
N SER A 57 -11.07 11.20 -10.74
CA SER A 57 -11.11 12.68 -10.68
C SER A 57 -11.01 13.26 -9.26
N CYS A 58 -10.86 12.42 -8.24
CA CYS A 58 -10.55 12.78 -6.86
C CYS A 58 -9.60 11.75 -6.22
N ASP A 59 -8.36 11.63 -6.72
CA ASP A 59 -7.31 11.04 -5.89
C ASP A 59 -6.94 12.04 -4.78
N PRO A 60 -7.25 11.77 -3.50
CA PRO A 60 -6.94 12.66 -2.39
C PRO A 60 -5.42 12.91 -2.23
N TYR A 61 -4.58 12.09 -2.85
CA TYR A 61 -3.12 12.20 -2.81
C TYR A 61 -2.53 12.91 -4.03
N ALA A 62 -3.33 13.24 -5.05
CA ALA A 62 -2.85 13.91 -6.27
C ALA A 62 -2.17 15.26 -5.99
N THR A 63 -2.62 15.99 -4.96
CA THR A 63 -2.00 17.26 -4.55
C THR A 63 -0.62 17.02 -3.95
N ILE A 64 -0.48 16.02 -3.07
CA ILE A 64 0.79 15.69 -2.42
C ILE A 64 1.79 15.15 -3.45
N ALA A 65 1.34 14.26 -4.34
CA ALA A 65 2.18 13.73 -5.41
C ALA A 65 2.75 14.85 -6.29
N ARG A 66 1.90 15.81 -6.71
CA ARG A 66 2.33 16.99 -7.47
C ARG A 66 3.34 17.86 -6.72
N LEU A 67 3.09 18.14 -5.43
CA LEU A 67 4.02 18.92 -4.60
C LEU A 67 5.40 18.26 -4.46
N LEU A 68 5.44 16.94 -4.44
CA LEU A 68 6.67 16.17 -4.31
C LEU A 68 7.32 15.82 -5.67
N GLY A 69 6.75 16.28 -6.79
CA GLY A 69 7.23 15.94 -8.13
C GLY A 69 7.12 14.44 -8.47
N ILE A 70 6.19 13.74 -7.82
CA ILE A 70 5.93 12.32 -8.05
C ILE A 70 4.86 12.20 -9.13
N ASP A 71 5.17 11.49 -10.20
CA ASP A 71 4.17 11.07 -11.19
C ASP A 71 3.08 10.26 -10.48
N ILE A 72 1.82 10.69 -10.62
CA ILE A 72 0.69 10.15 -9.87
C ILE A 72 0.50 8.66 -10.19
N GLU A 73 0.65 8.26 -11.45
CA GLU A 73 0.47 6.87 -11.87
C GLU A 73 1.60 5.97 -11.35
N LEU A 74 2.85 6.46 -11.37
CA LEU A 74 3.97 5.78 -10.73
C LEU A 74 3.80 5.68 -9.22
N GLY A 75 3.23 6.71 -8.58
CA GLY A 75 2.84 6.71 -7.18
C GLY A 75 1.80 5.64 -6.86
N ARG A 76 0.72 5.58 -7.64
CA ARG A 76 -0.34 4.56 -7.52
C ARG A 76 0.23 3.15 -7.68
N LEU A 77 1.06 2.93 -8.71
CA LEU A 77 1.73 1.65 -8.95
C LEU A 77 2.64 1.24 -7.79
N ALA A 78 3.35 2.19 -7.18
CA ALA A 78 4.21 1.93 -6.04
C ALA A 78 3.40 1.57 -4.80
N CYS A 79 2.33 2.30 -4.51
CA CYS A 79 1.40 2.01 -3.42
C CYS A 79 0.74 0.63 -3.60
N LEU A 80 0.30 0.31 -4.81
CA LEU A 80 -0.26 -1.01 -5.12
C LEU A 80 0.77 -2.12 -4.91
N SER A 81 1.99 -1.94 -5.45
CA SER A 81 3.08 -2.91 -5.32
C SER A 81 3.44 -3.15 -3.86
N PHE A 82 3.46 -2.10 -3.02
CA PHE A 82 3.68 -2.22 -1.59
C PHE A 82 2.52 -2.93 -0.90
N ASN A 83 1.26 -2.58 -1.21
CA ASN A 83 0.08 -3.15 -0.57
C ASN A 83 -0.15 -4.64 -0.87
N LEU A 84 0.37 -5.13 -2.00
CA LEU A 84 0.37 -6.54 -2.36
C LEU A 84 1.42 -7.38 -1.59
N LEU A 85 2.32 -6.75 -0.84
CA LEU A 85 3.28 -7.49 -0.02
C LEU A 85 2.60 -8.21 1.17
N PRO A 86 3.16 -9.34 1.63
CA PRO A 86 2.70 -10.01 2.84
C PRO A 86 2.63 -9.05 4.03
N VAL A 87 1.65 -9.27 4.92
CA VAL A 87 1.46 -8.43 6.12
C VAL A 87 2.75 -8.28 6.94
N PRO A 88 3.55 -9.33 7.22
CA PRO A 88 4.81 -9.17 7.94
C PRO A 88 5.76 -8.18 7.28
N ALA A 89 5.83 -8.18 5.94
CA ALA A 89 6.70 -7.27 5.20
C ALA A 89 6.26 -5.81 5.35
N ARG A 90 4.95 -5.54 5.19
CA ARG A 90 4.38 -4.20 5.32
C ARG A 90 4.51 -3.67 6.74
N SER A 91 4.22 -4.52 7.74
CA SER A 91 4.32 -4.16 9.16
C SER A 91 5.76 -3.84 9.56
N ALA A 92 6.74 -4.66 9.14
CA ALA A 92 8.15 -4.41 9.43
C ALA A 92 8.64 -3.09 8.81
N CYS A 93 8.27 -2.82 7.55
CA CYS A 93 8.56 -1.56 6.88
C CYS A 93 7.98 -0.35 7.64
N TYR A 94 6.70 -0.45 8.04
CA TYR A 94 6.03 0.60 8.81
C TYR A 94 6.70 0.86 10.16
N ALA A 95 6.99 -0.19 10.92
CA ALA A 95 7.63 -0.09 12.23
C ALA A 95 9.03 0.55 12.14
N LEU A 96 9.87 0.06 11.23
CA LEU A 96 11.26 0.48 11.15
C LEU A 96 11.45 1.84 10.45
N ILE A 97 10.73 2.10 9.36
CA ILE A 97 10.93 3.33 8.57
C ILE A 97 10.05 4.47 9.10
N TYR A 98 8.76 4.21 9.30
CA TYR A 98 7.80 5.27 9.60
C TYR A 98 7.69 5.55 11.10
N GLN A 99 7.65 4.50 11.93
CA GLN A 99 7.63 4.66 13.39
C GLN A 99 9.04 4.80 14.00
N GLN A 100 10.09 4.61 13.20
CA GLN A 100 11.49 4.68 13.64
C GLN A 100 11.79 3.79 14.85
N ARG A 101 11.10 2.65 14.95
CA ARG A 101 11.38 1.65 16.00
C ARG A 101 12.73 1.02 15.77
N SER A 102 13.36 0.59 16.86
CA SER A 102 14.59 -0.20 16.77
C SER A 102 14.29 -1.64 16.35
N ILE A 103 15.32 -2.37 15.89
CA ILE A 103 15.18 -3.80 15.57
C ILE A 103 14.82 -4.59 16.83
N GLU A 104 15.44 -4.25 17.97
CA GLU A 104 15.20 -4.89 19.26
C GLU A 104 13.75 -4.67 19.72
N GLU A 105 13.17 -3.49 19.48
CA GLU A 105 11.75 -3.23 19.71
C GLU A 105 10.85 -4.12 18.85
N CYS A 106 11.16 -4.25 17.57
CA CYS A 106 10.40 -5.10 16.65
C CYS A 106 10.47 -6.57 17.04
N GLN A 107 11.62 -7.05 17.52
CA GLN A 107 11.77 -8.40 18.04
C GLN A 107 10.94 -8.64 19.31
N ARG A 108 10.91 -7.67 20.24
CA ARG A 108 10.04 -7.75 21.44
C ARG A 108 8.55 -7.80 21.09
N LEU A 109 8.17 -7.25 19.95
CA LEU A 109 6.81 -7.30 19.40
C LEU A 109 6.56 -8.55 18.53
N GLU A 110 7.47 -9.52 18.55
CA GLU A 110 7.37 -10.79 17.81
C GLU A 110 7.20 -10.60 16.30
N MET A 111 7.75 -9.52 15.74
CA MET A 111 7.61 -9.20 14.31
C MET A 111 8.55 -10.00 13.40
N GLY A 112 9.48 -10.75 13.99
CA GLY A 112 10.51 -11.54 13.30
C GLY A 112 11.91 -11.29 13.84
N ASN A 113 12.87 -12.08 13.38
CA ASN A 113 14.28 -11.90 13.71
C ASN A 113 14.93 -10.78 12.85
N PRO A 114 16.15 -10.30 13.17
CA PRO A 114 16.77 -9.17 12.47
C PRO A 114 16.97 -9.41 10.97
N GLU A 115 17.27 -10.65 10.57
CA GLU A 115 17.49 -11.01 9.16
C GLU A 115 16.18 -10.98 8.37
N GLU A 116 15.09 -11.49 8.95
CA GLU A 116 13.75 -11.43 8.39
C GLU A 116 13.28 -9.98 8.26
N LEU A 117 13.44 -9.17 9.30
CA LEU A 117 13.09 -7.75 9.30
C LEU A 117 13.86 -6.99 8.21
N ALA A 118 15.16 -7.24 8.07
CA ALA A 118 15.96 -6.65 7.00
C ALA A 118 15.49 -7.09 5.61
N MET A 119 15.17 -8.38 5.43
CA MET A 119 14.61 -8.90 4.18
C MET A 119 13.27 -8.23 3.84
N TYR A 120 12.39 -8.07 4.82
CA TYR A 120 11.08 -7.44 4.68
C TYR A 120 11.18 -5.95 4.29
N VAL A 121 12.06 -5.21 4.95
CA VAL A 121 12.34 -3.80 4.61
C VAL A 121 12.90 -3.69 3.19
N ARG A 122 13.90 -4.51 2.83
CA ARG A 122 14.46 -4.52 1.47
C ARG A 122 13.40 -4.83 0.41
N SER A 123 12.55 -5.82 0.66
CA SER A 123 11.48 -6.21 -0.27
C SER A 123 10.46 -5.08 -0.45
N SER A 124 10.12 -4.39 0.64
CA SER A 124 9.23 -3.23 0.64
C SER A 124 9.79 -2.05 -0.15
N LEU A 125 11.05 -1.67 0.13
CA LEU A 125 11.74 -0.61 -0.59
C LEU A 125 11.88 -0.93 -2.08
N LYS A 126 12.17 -2.19 -2.43
CA LYS A 126 12.28 -2.65 -3.82
C LYS A 126 10.94 -2.59 -4.57
N ALA A 127 9.83 -2.89 -3.89
CA ALA A 127 8.50 -2.81 -4.48
C ALA A 127 8.15 -1.37 -4.86
N VAL A 128 8.52 -0.40 -4.02
CA VAL A 128 8.28 1.04 -4.25
C VAL A 128 9.27 1.62 -5.27
N SER A 129 10.58 1.37 -5.10
CA SER A 129 11.64 2.03 -5.86
C SER A 129 11.67 1.64 -7.35
N ARG A 130 11.27 0.41 -7.70
CA ARG A 130 11.16 -0.02 -9.10
C ARG A 130 10.20 0.82 -9.93
N ARG A 131 9.25 1.50 -9.29
CA ARG A 131 8.21 2.31 -9.94
C ARG A 131 8.57 3.79 -9.90
N ILE A 132 8.94 4.32 -8.74
CA ILE A 132 9.19 5.77 -8.56
C ILE A 132 10.62 6.18 -8.94
N GLY A 133 11.62 5.28 -8.82
CA GLY A 133 13.03 5.62 -8.99
C GLY A 133 13.43 6.11 -10.39
N ARG A 134 12.56 5.97 -11.39
CA ARG A 134 12.74 6.55 -12.74
C ARG A 134 12.12 7.94 -12.91
N SER A 135 11.24 8.37 -12.01
CA SER A 135 10.50 9.63 -12.09
C SER A 135 11.20 10.82 -11.43
N VAL A 136 12.12 10.56 -10.49
CA VAL A 136 12.78 11.62 -9.70
C VAL A 136 13.90 12.33 -10.48
N VAL A 137 14.15 11.93 -11.73
CA VAL A 137 15.07 12.63 -12.62
C VAL A 137 14.24 13.56 -13.52
N LEU A 138 14.51 14.88 -13.42
CA LEU A 138 14.03 16.02 -14.24
C LEU A 138 13.12 17.04 -13.52
N THR A 139 13.59 17.64 -12.43
CA THR A 139 13.08 18.98 -12.01
C THR A 139 14.15 20.02 -11.70
N ASP A 140 15.44 19.71 -11.80
CA ASP A 140 16.52 20.67 -11.49
C ASP A 140 17.12 21.41 -12.71
N SER A 141 16.33 21.59 -13.79
CA SER A 141 16.72 22.46 -14.91
C SER A 141 15.81 23.68 -15.10
N LYS A 142 14.92 23.98 -14.15
CA LYS A 142 14.00 25.14 -14.25
C LYS A 142 14.02 26.12 -13.08
N LEU A 143 15.02 26.06 -12.20
CA LEU A 143 15.20 27.07 -11.13
C LEU A 143 16.30 28.12 -11.41
N ASN A 144 16.92 28.10 -12.59
CA ASN A 144 17.86 29.12 -13.03
C ASN A 144 17.26 29.92 -14.20
N LEU A 145 16.30 30.81 -13.94
CA LEU A 145 15.86 31.90 -14.83
C LEU A 145 14.80 32.71 -14.07
N GLU A 146 15.18 33.43 -13.01
CA GLU A 146 14.44 34.60 -12.46
C GLU A 146 15.19 35.22 -11.26
N ALA A 147 16.51 35.41 -11.39
CA ALA A 147 17.31 36.22 -10.49
C ALA A 147 18.33 37.03 -11.31
N GLY A 148 17.79 37.93 -12.11
CA GLY A 148 18.54 38.81 -12.99
C GLY A 148 17.68 39.96 -13.45
N GLU A 149 17.34 40.86 -12.52
CA GLU A 149 17.14 42.29 -12.74
C GLU A 149 17.64 43.07 -11.52
#